data_AF-A0A2W1EA88-F1
#
_entry.id   AF-A0A2W1EA88-F1
#
_cell.length_a   1.000
_cell.length_b   1.000
_cell.length_c   1.000
_cell.angle_alpha   90.00
_cell.angle_beta   90.00
_cell.angle_gamma   90.00
#
_symmetry.space_group_name_H-M   'P 1'
#
loop_
_entity.id
_entity.type
_entity.pdbx_description
1 polymer ?
#
loop_
_entity_poly.entity_id
_entity_poly.type
_entity_poly.pdbx_seq_one_letter_code
_entity_poly.pdbx_strand_id
1 'polypeptide(L)'
;MTRNNEMYKFFPGEYSTDLISKAAVGFLDDAIAAASERPFFLGVAPVAPHSETIIDPRPAKFNPPVPAKRHEHLFPNVTVPRRPNFNPEKPGTASYFKTLRQLNQTEIDYNDAWYRKRLQSLQSVNELIDSVMDRLSASPEVLENTYVLYTTDNGFHIGQHRLGPGKSCGIEEDVNIPFFIRGPGVAKAAVQNIPSSHTDIVPTLFHLAGIPLREEFDGGIMPVTESLLAQNAKNEHVNIEFWGNYLVEGNTFYGASSYLNNTYKTVRVVAREYDLAYTVWCTNEHQLYDMKNDPYQLTNLYGTNSTAVNNWPMNKLASRLNGLLLTLKRCKGRVCTRPWETLHPQGNVLSLEDAMDERYDVFYGESQHLVTYTECVMGQVLSVEGALEPVVWQDEWDSWSWAT
;
A
#
# COMPACT_ATOMS: atom_id res chain seq x y z
N MET A 1 -25.44 7.61 -11.22
CA MET A 1 -25.62 7.66 -9.75
C MET A 1 -27.07 7.32 -9.41
N THR A 2 -27.29 6.67 -8.27
CA THR A 2 -28.63 6.38 -7.71
C THR A 2 -28.62 6.62 -6.19
N ARG A 3 -29.79 6.83 -5.60
CA ARG A 3 -30.02 6.92 -4.16
C ARG A 3 -31.25 6.06 -3.83
N ASN A 4 -31.23 5.39 -2.68
CA ASN A 4 -32.39 4.64 -2.15
C ASN A 4 -33.00 3.61 -3.14
N ASN A 5 -32.13 2.81 -3.78
CA ASN A 5 -32.51 1.77 -4.76
C ASN A 5 -33.29 2.28 -5.99
N GLU A 6 -33.21 3.58 -6.29
CA GLU A 6 -33.75 4.11 -7.54
C GLU A 6 -32.98 3.57 -8.76
N MET A 7 -33.57 3.75 -9.94
CA MET A 7 -32.87 3.50 -11.21
C MET A 7 -31.64 4.41 -11.35
N TYR A 8 -30.59 3.88 -11.97
CA TYR A 8 -29.39 4.67 -12.25
C TYR A 8 -29.74 5.87 -13.14
N LYS A 9 -29.23 7.05 -12.77
CA LYS A 9 -29.35 8.28 -13.55
C LYS A 9 -27.98 8.72 -14.06
N PHE A 10 -27.95 9.12 -15.32
CA PHE A 10 -26.80 9.74 -15.96
C PHE A 10 -26.95 11.26 -15.86
N PHE A 11 -25.85 11.96 -15.54
CA PHE A 11 -25.84 13.40 -15.29
C PHE A 11 -24.80 14.08 -16.21
N PRO A 12 -25.12 14.29 -17.50
CA PRO A 12 -24.19 14.94 -18.43
C PRO A 12 -23.86 16.37 -17.98
N GLY A 13 -22.58 16.73 -18.03
CA GLY A 13 -22.10 18.08 -17.69
C GLY A 13 -21.95 18.36 -16.20
N GLU A 14 -22.42 17.46 -15.33
CA GLU A 14 -22.22 17.57 -13.88
C GLU A 14 -20.87 16.98 -13.47
N TYR A 15 -20.23 17.59 -12.48
CA TYR A 15 -18.94 17.13 -11.99
C TYR A 15 -19.11 15.98 -10.99
N SER A 16 -18.39 14.87 -11.23
CA SER A 16 -18.62 13.60 -10.53
C SER A 16 -18.48 13.72 -9.00
N THR A 17 -17.47 14.43 -8.52
CA THR A 17 -17.23 14.64 -7.09
C THR A 17 -18.35 15.43 -6.43
N ASP A 18 -18.95 16.40 -7.12
CA ASP A 18 -20.05 17.22 -6.60
C ASP A 18 -21.32 16.38 -6.45
N LEU A 19 -21.58 15.50 -7.42
CA LEU A 19 -22.67 14.52 -7.32
C LEU A 19 -22.46 13.56 -6.14
N ILE A 20 -21.23 13.09 -5.93
CA ILE A 20 -20.91 12.16 -4.83
C ILE A 20 -21.07 12.87 -3.49
N SER A 21 -20.58 14.11 -3.37
CA SER A 21 -20.76 14.93 -2.17
C SER A 21 -22.25 15.12 -1.85
N LYS A 22 -23.07 15.50 -2.83
CA LYS A 22 -24.52 15.65 -2.66
C LYS A 22 -25.20 14.35 -2.23
N ALA A 23 -24.80 13.22 -2.79
CA ALA A 23 -25.35 11.92 -2.42
C ALA A 23 -24.93 11.51 -0.99
N ALA A 24 -23.68 11.76 -0.60
CA ALA A 24 -23.18 11.49 0.74
C ALA A 24 -23.90 12.33 1.80
N VAL A 25 -24.02 13.65 1.58
CA VAL A 25 -24.76 14.55 2.49
C VAL A 25 -26.23 14.15 2.57
N GLY A 26 -26.88 13.85 1.43
CA GLY A 26 -28.26 13.38 1.43
C GLY A 26 -28.47 12.07 2.18
N PHE A 27 -27.51 11.12 2.08
CA PHE A 27 -27.54 9.92 2.90
C PHE A 27 -27.42 10.24 4.39
N LEU A 28 -26.52 11.16 4.76
CA LEU A 28 -26.35 11.59 6.14
C LEU A 28 -27.61 12.26 6.69
N ASP A 29 -28.36 13.02 5.87
CA ASP A 29 -29.66 13.56 6.28
C ASP A 29 -30.63 12.45 6.72
N ASP A 30 -30.78 11.41 5.90
CA ASP A 30 -31.64 10.27 6.20
C ASP A 30 -31.13 9.50 7.43
N ALA A 31 -29.81 9.28 7.52
CA ALA A 31 -29.19 8.54 8.60
C ALA A 31 -29.31 9.27 9.95
N ILE A 32 -29.14 10.59 9.95
CA ILE A 32 -29.24 11.43 11.14
C ILE A 32 -30.70 11.53 11.62
N ALA A 33 -31.65 11.65 10.69
CA ALA A 33 -33.07 11.61 11.03
C ALA A 33 -33.49 10.28 11.67
N ALA A 34 -32.84 9.17 11.31
CA ALA A 34 -33.10 7.83 11.85
C ALA A 34 -32.07 7.38 12.91
N ALA A 35 -31.22 8.28 13.43
CA ALA A 35 -30.08 7.92 14.28
C ALA A 35 -30.48 7.25 15.61
N SER A 36 -31.68 7.51 16.11
CA SER A 36 -32.25 6.86 17.29
C SER A 36 -32.79 5.45 17.03
N GLU A 37 -32.99 5.06 15.77
CA GLU A 37 -33.61 3.80 15.38
C GLU A 37 -32.58 2.77 14.91
N ARG A 38 -31.53 3.19 14.20
CA ARG A 38 -30.54 2.29 13.62
C ARG A 38 -29.18 2.96 13.37
N PRO A 39 -28.06 2.20 13.45
CA PRO A 39 -26.75 2.69 13.03
C PRO A 39 -26.66 2.82 11.49
N PHE A 40 -25.63 3.52 11.03
CA PHE A 40 -25.33 3.65 9.60
C PHE A 40 -23.87 3.33 9.29
N PHE A 41 -23.61 2.97 8.03
CA PHE A 41 -22.29 2.90 7.42
C PHE A 41 -22.33 3.65 6.09
N LEU A 42 -21.39 4.56 5.87
CA LEU A 42 -21.28 5.36 4.66
C LEU A 42 -19.87 5.24 4.09
N GLY A 43 -19.75 4.68 2.89
CA GLY A 43 -18.53 4.75 2.09
C GLY A 43 -18.63 5.88 1.06
N VAL A 44 -17.66 6.80 1.06
CA VAL A 44 -17.57 7.91 0.10
C VAL A 44 -16.30 7.75 -0.74
N ALA A 45 -16.45 7.41 -2.01
CA ALA A 45 -15.34 7.07 -2.91
C ALA A 45 -15.38 7.95 -4.19
N PRO A 46 -14.88 9.19 -4.14
CA PRO A 46 -14.75 10.03 -5.34
C PRO A 46 -13.69 9.47 -6.29
N VAL A 47 -13.88 9.71 -7.60
CA VAL A 47 -12.89 9.33 -8.62
C VAL A 47 -11.69 10.27 -8.60
N ALA A 48 -11.89 11.56 -8.34
CA ALA A 48 -10.78 12.51 -8.25
C ALA A 48 -9.82 12.13 -7.09
N PRO A 49 -8.50 12.30 -7.23
CA PRO A 49 -7.79 12.92 -8.36
C PRO A 49 -7.27 11.91 -9.41
N HIS A 50 -7.93 10.76 -9.57
CA HIS A 50 -7.58 9.78 -10.60
C HIS A 50 -7.65 10.40 -12.00
N SER A 51 -6.88 9.80 -12.91
CA SER A 51 -6.86 10.11 -14.34
C SER A 51 -8.24 9.95 -14.99
N GLU A 52 -8.52 10.78 -15.98
CA GLU A 52 -9.72 10.59 -16.79
C GLU A 52 -9.55 9.32 -17.61
N THR A 53 -10.43 8.34 -17.37
CA THR A 53 -10.37 7.02 -17.99
C THR A 53 -11.40 6.92 -19.10
N ILE A 54 -10.92 6.82 -20.34
CA ILE A 54 -11.75 6.67 -21.54
C ILE A 54 -11.66 5.21 -21.98
N ILE A 55 -12.76 4.46 -21.84
CA ILE A 55 -12.80 3.01 -22.10
C ILE A 55 -13.35 2.63 -23.48
N ASP A 56 -13.87 3.61 -24.24
CA ASP A 56 -14.44 3.43 -25.57
C ASP A 56 -13.90 4.52 -26.52
N PRO A 57 -13.24 4.16 -27.63
CA PRO A 57 -12.88 2.79 -28.05
C PRO A 57 -11.80 2.17 -27.17
N ARG A 58 -11.70 0.83 -27.19
CA ARG A 58 -10.57 0.11 -26.60
C ARG A 58 -9.32 0.18 -27.50
N PRO A 59 -8.09 0.10 -26.94
CA PRO A 59 -7.77 -0.02 -25.52
C PRO A 59 -8.07 1.26 -24.73
N ALA A 60 -8.27 1.13 -23.42
CA ALA A 60 -8.57 2.28 -22.56
C ALA A 60 -7.43 3.32 -22.63
N LYS A 61 -7.79 4.59 -22.60
CA LYS A 61 -6.87 5.72 -22.56
C LYS A 61 -6.99 6.45 -21.24
N PHE A 62 -5.85 6.83 -20.67
CA PHE A 62 -5.76 7.66 -19.48
C PHE A 62 -5.29 9.06 -19.86
N ASN A 63 -6.17 10.05 -19.68
CA ASN A 63 -5.83 11.46 -19.80
C ASN A 63 -5.52 12.04 -18.42
N PRO A 64 -4.87 13.23 -18.35
CA PRO A 64 -4.72 13.94 -17.09
C PRO A 64 -6.07 14.11 -16.38
N PRO A 65 -6.09 14.13 -15.04
CA PRO A 65 -7.32 14.39 -14.29
C PRO A 65 -8.00 15.69 -14.74
N VAL A 66 -9.33 15.66 -14.82
CA VAL A 66 -10.14 16.83 -15.15
C VAL A 66 -10.52 17.51 -13.84
N PRO A 67 -10.06 18.73 -13.55
CA PRO A 67 -10.46 19.45 -12.34
C PRO A 67 -11.88 19.99 -12.48
N ALA A 68 -12.53 20.27 -11.34
CA ALA A 68 -13.75 21.06 -11.37
C ALA A 68 -13.42 22.44 -11.99
N LYS A 69 -14.35 22.99 -12.78
CA LYS A 69 -14.12 24.26 -13.49
C LYS A 69 -13.65 25.38 -12.56
N ARG A 70 -14.19 25.44 -11.34
CA ARG A 70 -13.83 26.42 -10.29
C ARG A 70 -12.36 26.31 -9.81
N HIS A 71 -11.67 25.21 -10.07
CA HIS A 71 -10.30 24.94 -9.62
C HIS A 71 -9.26 24.94 -10.76
N GLU A 72 -9.67 25.15 -12.01
CA GLU A 72 -8.83 24.92 -13.20
C GLU A 72 -7.60 25.84 -13.30
N HIS A 73 -7.61 26.96 -12.58
CA HIS A 73 -6.55 27.97 -12.56
C HIS A 73 -5.72 27.98 -11.26
N LEU A 74 -6.00 27.08 -10.31
CA LEU A 74 -5.25 26.98 -9.07
C LEU A 74 -3.83 26.41 -9.32
N PHE A 75 -2.89 26.78 -8.46
CA PHE A 75 -1.52 26.26 -8.46
C PHE A 75 -0.74 26.45 -9.79
N PRO A 76 -0.74 27.65 -10.41
CA PRO A 76 -0.21 27.84 -11.77
C PRO A 76 1.28 27.48 -11.94
N ASN A 77 2.06 27.51 -10.85
CA ASN A 77 3.50 27.26 -10.88
C ASN A 77 3.91 25.99 -10.12
N VAL A 78 2.94 25.18 -9.68
CA VAL A 78 3.29 23.93 -8.98
C VAL A 78 3.86 22.93 -9.97
N THR A 79 4.87 22.21 -9.51
CA THR A 79 5.58 21.14 -10.21
C THR A 79 5.63 19.91 -9.30
N VAL A 80 5.90 18.75 -9.89
CA VAL A 80 6.12 17.54 -9.08
C VAL A 80 7.32 17.76 -8.16
N PRO A 81 7.27 17.37 -6.88
CA PRO A 81 8.41 17.42 -5.99
C PRO A 81 9.64 16.75 -6.61
N ARG A 82 10.71 17.53 -6.79
CA ARG A 82 12.00 17.08 -7.35
C ARG A 82 12.85 16.34 -6.30
N ARG A 83 12.28 15.32 -5.67
CA ARG A 83 12.98 14.43 -4.72
C ARG A 83 14.10 13.66 -5.47
N PRO A 84 15.10 13.10 -4.77
CA PRO A 84 16.21 12.39 -5.40
C PRO A 84 15.80 11.29 -6.41
N ASN A 85 14.64 10.66 -6.20
CA ASN A 85 14.08 9.66 -7.11
C ASN A 85 13.25 10.22 -8.28
N PHE A 86 13.02 11.53 -8.43
CA PHE A 86 12.13 12.09 -9.47
C PHE A 86 12.60 11.90 -10.93
N ASN A 87 13.88 11.63 -11.19
CA ASN A 87 14.41 11.26 -12.53
C ASN A 87 15.91 10.89 -12.40
N PRO A 88 16.26 9.88 -11.58
CA PRO A 88 17.64 9.65 -11.15
C PRO A 88 18.56 9.35 -12.33
N GLU A 89 19.86 9.61 -12.17
CA GLU A 89 20.90 9.36 -13.20
C GLU A 89 21.08 7.86 -13.50
N LYS A 90 20.83 7.00 -12.51
CA LYS A 90 20.86 5.54 -12.67
C LYS A 90 19.44 4.98 -12.79
N PRO A 91 19.17 4.03 -13.71
CA PRO A 91 17.90 3.31 -13.75
C PRO A 91 17.75 2.43 -12.51
N GLY A 92 16.55 1.87 -12.31
CA GLY A 92 16.34 0.84 -11.29
C GLY A 92 17.04 -0.48 -11.64
N THR A 93 16.91 -1.46 -10.77
CA THR A 93 17.77 -2.67 -10.79
C THR A 93 17.02 -3.97 -11.06
N ALA A 94 15.69 -3.94 -11.18
CA ALA A 94 14.87 -5.13 -11.41
C ALA A 94 13.83 -4.93 -12.51
N SER A 95 13.48 -6.00 -13.22
CA SER A 95 12.48 -6.03 -14.28
C SER A 95 12.66 -4.88 -15.29
N TYR A 96 11.56 -4.27 -15.73
CA TYR A 96 11.57 -3.18 -16.70
C TYR A 96 12.24 -1.91 -16.20
N PHE A 97 12.37 -1.71 -14.87
CA PHE A 97 13.02 -0.52 -14.29
C PHE A 97 14.48 -0.35 -14.77
N LYS A 98 15.17 -1.46 -15.09
CA LYS A 98 16.53 -1.45 -15.65
C LYS A 98 16.64 -0.77 -17.00
N THR A 99 15.55 -0.78 -17.77
CA THR A 99 15.51 -0.34 -19.16
C THR A 99 14.91 1.05 -19.34
N LEU A 100 14.37 1.64 -18.28
CA LEU A 100 13.80 2.98 -18.33
C LEU A 100 14.90 4.01 -18.59
N ARG A 101 14.86 4.68 -19.74
CA ARG A 101 15.72 5.83 -19.99
C ARG A 101 15.31 7.02 -19.12
N GLN A 102 16.26 7.90 -18.87
CA GLN A 102 15.98 9.16 -18.17
C GLN A 102 14.93 9.98 -18.95
N LEU A 103 14.04 10.64 -18.22
CA LEU A 103 13.01 11.51 -18.78
C LEU A 103 13.65 12.74 -19.41
N ASN A 104 13.19 13.13 -20.59
CA ASN A 104 13.58 14.38 -21.25
C ASN A 104 12.72 15.56 -20.75
N GLN A 105 13.06 16.78 -21.16
CA GLN A 105 12.36 17.98 -20.67
C GLN A 105 10.85 17.97 -21.01
N THR A 106 10.46 17.49 -22.20
CA THR A 106 9.04 17.43 -22.59
C THR A 106 8.25 16.49 -21.68
N GLU A 107 8.81 15.35 -21.29
CA GLU A 107 8.20 14.41 -20.35
C GLU A 107 8.15 14.99 -18.92
N ILE A 108 9.19 15.73 -18.52
CA ILE A 108 9.22 16.43 -17.23
C ILE A 108 8.15 17.52 -17.16
N ASP A 109 7.99 18.31 -18.21
CA ASP A 109 6.96 19.36 -18.30
C ASP A 109 5.55 18.75 -18.32
N TYR A 110 5.38 17.61 -18.99
CA TYR A 110 4.13 16.85 -18.97
C TYR A 110 3.79 16.38 -17.55
N ASN A 111 4.76 15.83 -16.84
CA ASN A 111 4.63 15.39 -15.45
C ASN A 111 4.21 16.54 -14.53
N ASP A 112 4.77 17.73 -14.71
CA ASP A 112 4.39 18.92 -13.94
C ASP A 112 2.96 19.37 -14.21
N ALA A 113 2.56 19.39 -15.48
CA ALA A 113 1.18 19.70 -15.87
C ALA A 113 0.19 18.68 -15.28
N TRP A 114 0.54 17.39 -15.31
CA TRP A 114 -0.27 16.31 -14.74
C TRP A 114 -0.42 16.44 -13.22
N TYR A 115 0.68 16.69 -12.53
CA TYR A 115 0.68 16.89 -11.07
C TYR A 115 -0.17 18.09 -10.66
N ARG A 116 -0.06 19.19 -11.40
CA ARG A 116 -0.93 20.36 -11.21
C ARG A 116 -2.41 19.99 -11.38
N LYS A 117 -2.76 19.24 -12.42
CA LYS A 117 -4.13 18.78 -12.66
C LYS A 117 -4.65 17.90 -11.53
N ARG A 118 -3.82 16.99 -11.00
CA ARG A 118 -4.16 16.21 -9.79
C ARG A 118 -4.48 17.11 -8.61
N LEU A 119 -3.64 18.09 -8.30
CA LEU A 119 -3.87 19.01 -7.17
C LEU A 119 -5.14 19.86 -7.35
N GLN A 120 -5.40 20.32 -8.58
CA GLN A 120 -6.64 21.04 -8.92
C GLN A 120 -7.87 20.15 -8.74
N SER A 121 -7.84 18.90 -9.23
CA SER A 121 -8.94 17.94 -9.04
C SER A 121 -9.15 17.58 -7.57
N LEU A 122 -8.07 17.47 -6.79
CA LEU A 122 -8.11 17.15 -5.36
C LEU A 122 -8.86 18.21 -4.53
N GLN A 123 -8.93 19.47 -4.99
CA GLN A 123 -9.66 20.53 -4.27
C GLN A 123 -11.15 20.21 -4.13
N SER A 124 -11.76 19.59 -5.15
CA SER A 124 -13.16 19.11 -5.05
C SER A 124 -13.36 18.00 -4.02
N VAL A 125 -12.32 17.19 -3.76
CA VAL A 125 -12.35 16.18 -2.72
C VAL A 125 -12.26 16.83 -1.34
N ASN A 126 -11.46 17.88 -1.19
CA ASN A 126 -11.42 18.68 0.03
C ASN A 126 -12.81 19.26 0.35
N GLU A 127 -13.45 19.91 -0.61
CA GLU A 127 -14.81 20.46 -0.42
C GLU A 127 -15.87 19.39 -0.11
N LEU A 128 -15.71 18.17 -0.65
CA LEU A 128 -16.56 17.02 -0.30
C LEU A 128 -16.35 16.60 1.15
N ILE A 129 -15.08 16.53 1.61
CA ILE A 129 -14.77 16.22 3.01
C ILE A 129 -15.37 17.28 3.92
N ASP A 130 -15.20 18.57 3.59
CA ASP A 130 -15.80 19.68 4.32
C ASP A 130 -17.33 19.51 4.41
N SER A 131 -17.99 19.21 3.28
CA SER A 131 -19.45 19.01 3.24
C SER A 131 -19.92 17.87 4.16
N VAL A 132 -19.21 16.75 4.18
CA VAL A 132 -19.51 15.60 5.05
C VAL A 132 -19.28 15.96 6.52
N MET A 133 -18.15 16.58 6.82
CA MET A 133 -17.76 16.93 8.19
C MET A 133 -18.62 18.04 8.77
N ASP A 134 -18.96 19.07 7.99
CA ASP A 134 -19.88 20.13 8.38
C ASP A 134 -21.26 19.56 8.67
N ARG A 135 -21.74 18.63 7.82
CA ARG A 135 -23.04 18.00 8.03
C ARG A 135 -23.08 17.18 9.32
N LEU A 136 -22.04 16.40 9.61
CA LEU A 136 -21.94 15.68 10.88
C LEU A 136 -21.82 16.65 12.06
N SER A 137 -21.03 17.72 11.93
CA SER A 137 -20.81 18.72 12.98
C SER A 137 -22.07 19.51 13.34
N ALA A 138 -23.00 19.68 12.39
CA ALA A 138 -24.33 20.21 12.65
C ALA A 138 -25.22 19.30 13.51
N SER A 139 -24.77 18.08 13.82
CA SER A 139 -25.45 17.11 14.69
C SER A 139 -24.45 16.54 15.72
N PRO A 140 -24.09 17.31 16.77
CA PRO A 140 -23.00 16.96 17.68
C PRO A 140 -23.12 15.55 18.30
N GLU A 141 -24.32 15.14 18.72
CA GLU A 141 -24.58 13.82 19.29
C GLU A 141 -24.25 12.68 18.30
N VAL A 142 -24.56 12.88 17.01
CA VAL A 142 -24.22 11.90 15.97
C VAL A 142 -22.73 11.91 15.70
N LEU A 143 -22.11 13.09 15.58
CA LEU A 143 -20.66 13.20 15.37
C LEU A 143 -19.86 12.55 16.51
N GLU A 144 -20.28 12.73 17.76
CA GLU A 144 -19.63 12.11 18.93
C GLU A 144 -19.70 10.58 18.90
N ASN A 145 -20.76 10.02 18.32
CA ASN A 145 -20.97 8.58 18.16
C ASN A 145 -20.47 8.02 16.80
N THR A 146 -19.79 8.82 15.99
CA THR A 146 -19.36 8.42 14.63
C THR A 146 -17.84 8.26 14.55
N TYR A 147 -17.42 7.12 14.00
CA TYR A 147 -16.06 6.91 13.51
C TYR A 147 -15.95 7.43 12.06
N VAL A 148 -14.97 8.29 11.81
CA VAL A 148 -14.65 8.81 10.47
C VAL A 148 -13.25 8.34 10.11
N LEU A 149 -13.13 7.70 8.96
CA LEU A 149 -11.87 7.19 8.40
C LEU A 149 -11.62 7.88 7.06
N TYR A 150 -10.39 8.33 6.83
CA TYR A 150 -9.92 8.83 5.54
C TYR A 150 -8.72 8.02 5.09
N THR A 151 -8.79 7.50 3.86
CA THR A 151 -7.69 6.81 3.20
C THR A 151 -7.86 6.90 1.68
N THR A 152 -6.84 6.49 0.93
CA THR A 152 -6.92 6.21 -0.52
C THR A 152 -6.77 4.71 -0.76
N ASP A 153 -7.10 4.22 -1.95
CA ASP A 153 -6.92 2.82 -2.38
C ASP A 153 -5.46 2.49 -2.65
N ASN A 154 -4.73 3.43 -3.25
CA ASN A 154 -3.29 3.37 -3.48
C ASN A 154 -2.69 4.79 -3.55
N GLY A 155 -1.36 4.86 -3.58
CA GLY A 155 -0.58 6.06 -3.87
C GLY A 155 -0.50 6.37 -5.36
N PHE A 156 0.43 7.25 -5.75
CA PHE A 156 0.60 7.64 -7.14
C PHE A 156 1.97 8.27 -7.40
N HIS A 157 2.76 7.65 -8.28
CA HIS A 157 4.03 8.21 -8.74
C HIS A 157 3.84 9.07 -10.00
N ILE A 158 4.69 10.08 -10.15
CA ILE A 158 4.87 10.91 -11.34
C ILE A 158 6.34 11.27 -11.45
N GLY A 159 7.08 10.65 -12.37
CA GLY A 159 8.52 10.88 -12.54
C GLY A 159 9.39 10.02 -11.63
N GLN A 160 8.91 9.64 -10.43
CA GLN A 160 9.71 8.83 -9.52
C GLN A 160 10.20 7.54 -10.18
N HIS A 161 11.48 7.22 -10.00
CA HIS A 161 12.17 6.12 -10.66
C HIS A 161 12.12 6.17 -12.20
N ARG A 162 12.00 7.38 -12.77
CA ARG A 162 11.81 7.67 -14.20
C ARG A 162 10.43 7.26 -14.72
N LEU A 163 9.49 6.88 -13.87
CA LEU A 163 8.17 6.42 -14.32
C LEU A 163 7.31 7.59 -14.81
N GLY A 164 6.39 7.32 -15.73
CA GLY A 164 5.31 8.26 -16.05
C GLY A 164 4.30 8.35 -14.89
N PRO A 165 3.21 9.11 -15.03
CA PRO A 165 2.11 9.06 -14.07
C PRO A 165 1.54 7.64 -13.98
N GLY A 166 1.28 7.17 -12.76
CA GLY A 166 0.62 5.87 -12.57
C GLY A 166 0.71 5.35 -11.14
N LYS A 167 0.40 4.06 -11.01
CA LYS A 167 0.62 3.24 -9.82
C LYS A 167 1.03 1.82 -10.23
N SER A 168 0.87 0.83 -9.35
CA SER A 168 1.21 -0.60 -9.57
C SER A 168 2.65 -0.99 -9.24
N CYS A 169 3.43 -0.12 -8.61
CA CYS A 169 4.81 -0.38 -8.23
C CYS A 169 4.94 -0.54 -6.70
N GLY A 170 5.89 -1.36 -6.24
CA GLY A 170 6.20 -1.53 -4.82
C GLY A 170 7.06 -0.41 -4.24
N ILE A 171 6.89 0.81 -4.77
CA ILE A 171 7.63 2.01 -4.36
C ILE A 171 6.81 2.81 -3.35
N GLU A 172 7.49 3.57 -2.50
CA GLU A 172 6.91 4.31 -1.38
C GLU A 172 5.77 5.22 -1.84
N GLU A 173 5.92 5.88 -2.99
CA GLU A 173 4.89 6.76 -3.56
C GLU A 173 3.59 6.04 -3.93
N ASP A 174 3.62 4.74 -4.16
CA ASP A 174 2.47 3.92 -4.55
C ASP A 174 1.82 3.20 -3.36
N VAL A 175 2.59 2.89 -2.31
CA VAL A 175 2.15 2.00 -1.23
C VAL A 175 1.97 2.70 0.11
N ASN A 176 2.70 3.80 0.37
CA ASN A 176 2.56 4.56 1.62
C ASN A 176 1.50 5.66 1.44
N ILE A 177 0.32 5.38 2.00
CA ILE A 177 -0.88 6.17 1.77
C ILE A 177 -1.32 6.93 3.02
N PRO A 178 -2.01 8.08 2.88
CA PRO A 178 -2.62 8.74 4.02
C PRO A 178 -3.67 7.83 4.67
N PHE A 179 -3.63 7.72 5.99
CA PHE A 179 -4.66 7.08 6.80
C PHE A 179 -4.94 7.92 8.05
N PHE A 180 -6.18 8.39 8.20
CA PHE A 180 -6.63 9.10 9.39
C PHE A 180 -7.90 8.45 9.93
N ILE A 181 -8.02 8.42 11.26
CA ILE A 181 -9.21 7.95 11.96
C ILE A 181 -9.53 8.88 13.13
N ARG A 182 -10.81 9.15 13.33
CA ARG A 182 -11.33 9.82 14.53
C ARG A 182 -12.65 9.20 14.97
N GLY A 183 -12.96 9.22 16.25
CA GLY A 183 -14.22 8.69 16.76
C GLY A 183 -14.20 8.46 18.27
N PRO A 184 -15.29 7.92 18.84
CA PRO A 184 -15.33 7.59 20.26
C PRO A 184 -14.16 6.69 20.69
N GLY A 185 -13.41 7.11 21.71
CA GLY A 185 -12.28 6.34 22.26
C GLY A 185 -11.01 6.31 21.40
N VAL A 186 -11.02 6.84 20.18
CA VAL A 186 -9.81 7.00 19.36
C VAL A 186 -8.90 8.04 19.99
N ALA A 187 -7.61 7.74 20.09
CA ALA A 187 -6.60 8.62 20.66
C ALA A 187 -6.52 9.93 19.86
N LYS A 188 -6.44 11.06 20.58
CA LYS A 188 -6.44 12.38 19.95
C LYS A 188 -5.01 12.78 19.56
N ALA A 189 -4.84 13.22 18.31
CA ALA A 189 -3.55 13.69 17.78
C ALA A 189 -2.39 12.69 17.94
N ALA A 190 -2.71 11.40 18.10
CA ALA A 190 -1.71 10.34 18.13
C ALA A 190 -1.21 10.05 16.70
N VAL A 191 0.09 9.78 16.59
CA VAL A 191 0.74 9.33 15.36
C VAL A 191 1.37 7.98 15.63
N GLN A 192 1.17 7.03 14.71
CA GLN A 192 1.70 5.68 14.81
C GLN A 192 2.47 5.33 13.54
N ASN A 193 3.59 4.64 13.70
CA ASN A 193 4.47 4.21 12.60
C ASN A 193 4.50 2.68 12.44
N ILE A 194 3.61 1.97 13.13
CA ILE A 194 3.38 0.54 12.94
C ILE A 194 2.89 0.33 11.50
N PRO A 195 3.46 -0.62 10.77
CA PRO A 195 3.02 -0.90 9.41
C PRO A 195 1.61 -1.52 9.46
N SER A 196 0.72 -0.99 8.64
CA SER A 196 -0.68 -1.42 8.53
C SER A 196 -1.11 -1.47 7.07
N SER A 197 -2.11 -2.29 6.77
CA SER A 197 -2.73 -2.39 5.43
C SER A 197 -4.24 -2.25 5.50
N HIS A 198 -4.91 -2.06 4.36
CA HIS A 198 -6.39 -1.95 4.33
C HIS A 198 -7.11 -3.17 4.89
N THR A 199 -6.46 -4.35 4.89
CA THR A 199 -6.98 -5.57 5.53
C THR A 199 -7.21 -5.38 7.03
N ASP A 200 -6.50 -4.46 7.68
CA ASP A 200 -6.62 -4.15 9.12
C ASP A 200 -7.84 -3.28 9.44
N ILE A 201 -8.46 -2.64 8.43
CA ILE A 201 -9.59 -1.72 8.63
C ILE A 201 -10.78 -2.46 9.26
N VAL A 202 -11.16 -3.61 8.70
CA VAL A 202 -12.34 -4.37 9.16
C VAL A 202 -12.17 -4.90 10.59
N PRO A 203 -11.06 -5.59 10.96
CA PRO A 203 -10.80 -5.98 12.34
C PRO A 203 -10.81 -4.80 13.31
N THR A 204 -10.22 -3.66 12.91
CA THR A 204 -10.20 -2.44 13.73
C THR A 204 -11.62 -1.91 13.99
N LEU A 205 -12.45 -1.82 12.94
CA LEU A 205 -13.84 -1.39 13.08
C LEU A 205 -14.67 -2.37 13.92
N PHE A 206 -14.44 -3.68 13.78
CA PHE A 206 -15.10 -4.70 14.61
C PHE A 206 -14.75 -4.51 16.09
N HIS A 207 -13.45 -4.33 16.39
CA HIS A 207 -12.99 -4.05 17.74
C HIS A 207 -13.62 -2.78 18.33
N LEU A 208 -13.62 -1.68 17.57
CA LEU A 208 -14.22 -0.41 18.00
C LEU A 208 -15.73 -0.49 18.22
N ALA A 209 -16.43 -1.29 17.41
CA ALA A 209 -17.87 -1.52 17.53
C ALA A 209 -18.24 -2.58 18.59
N GLY A 210 -17.27 -3.19 19.27
CA GLY A 210 -17.53 -4.28 20.23
C GLY A 210 -18.03 -5.57 19.59
N ILE A 211 -17.76 -5.77 18.30
CA ILE A 211 -18.13 -6.96 17.53
C ILE A 211 -17.00 -8.00 17.65
N PRO A 212 -17.31 -9.28 17.92
CA PRO A 212 -16.29 -10.33 17.98
C PRO A 212 -15.48 -10.42 16.67
N LEU A 213 -14.15 -10.52 16.80
CA LEU A 213 -13.27 -10.76 15.66
C LEU A 213 -13.52 -12.14 15.04
N ARG A 214 -13.17 -12.24 13.77
CA ARG A 214 -13.28 -13.45 12.95
C ARG A 214 -11.88 -13.99 12.67
N GLU A 215 -11.67 -15.30 12.83
CA GLU A 215 -10.34 -15.93 12.68
C GLU A 215 -9.83 -15.88 11.23
N GLU A 216 -10.74 -15.76 10.27
CA GLU A 216 -10.48 -15.64 8.84
C GLU A 216 -10.04 -14.24 8.39
N PHE A 217 -9.98 -13.26 9.29
CA PHE A 217 -9.44 -11.95 8.94
C PHE A 217 -7.93 -12.03 8.71
N ASP A 218 -7.51 -11.61 7.51
CA ASP A 218 -6.10 -11.53 7.14
C ASP A 218 -5.39 -10.32 7.78
N GLY A 219 -6.15 -9.35 8.29
CA GLY A 219 -5.64 -8.17 9.00
C GLY A 219 -5.77 -8.24 10.52
N GLY A 220 -4.97 -7.43 11.20
CA GLY A 220 -4.99 -7.22 12.65
C GLY A 220 -5.75 -5.97 13.07
N ILE A 221 -5.81 -5.73 14.39
CA ILE A 221 -6.34 -4.46 14.93
C ILE A 221 -5.25 -3.41 14.86
N MET A 222 -5.51 -2.29 14.18
CA MET A 222 -4.66 -1.11 14.25
C MET A 222 -4.75 -0.47 15.64
N PRO A 223 -3.62 -0.07 16.24
CA PRO A 223 -3.63 0.56 17.56
C PRO A 223 -4.06 2.03 17.45
N VAL A 224 -5.37 2.24 17.55
CA VAL A 224 -6.01 3.56 17.37
C VAL A 224 -6.55 4.18 18.67
N THR A 225 -6.58 3.42 19.77
CA THR A 225 -7.01 3.90 21.10
C THR A 225 -5.81 4.03 22.04
N GLU A 226 -5.92 4.82 23.10
CA GLU A 226 -4.85 4.96 24.11
C GLU A 226 -4.42 3.61 24.70
N SER A 227 -5.38 2.71 24.94
CA SER A 227 -5.11 1.38 25.49
C SER A 227 -4.38 0.46 24.50
N LEU A 228 -4.67 0.57 23.20
CA LEU A 228 -3.98 -0.20 22.16
C LEU A 228 -2.60 0.40 21.86
N LEU A 229 -2.47 1.72 21.90
CA LEU A 229 -1.18 2.41 21.74
C LEU A 229 -0.20 2.07 22.88
N ALA A 230 -0.72 1.89 24.10
CA ALA A 230 0.07 1.44 25.24
C ALA A 230 0.48 -0.03 25.14
N GLN A 231 -0.21 -0.83 24.32
CA GLN A 231 0.20 -2.22 24.05
C GLN A 231 1.38 -2.18 23.09
N ASN A 232 2.53 -2.71 23.53
CA ASN A 232 3.71 -2.87 22.67
C ASN A 232 3.53 -4.07 21.72
N ALA A 233 2.42 -4.09 20.98
CA ALA A 233 2.09 -5.16 20.06
C ALA A 233 3.07 -5.12 18.87
N LYS A 234 3.88 -6.17 18.74
CA LYS A 234 4.79 -6.37 17.61
C LYS A 234 3.98 -6.81 16.37
N ASN A 235 3.32 -5.88 15.70
CA ASN A 235 3.08 -6.05 14.26
C ASN A 235 4.18 -5.25 13.56
N GLU A 236 4.97 -5.93 12.74
CA GLU A 236 6.14 -5.34 12.11
C GLU A 236 6.13 -5.53 10.61
N HIS A 237 5.14 -6.20 10.02
CA HIS A 237 5.19 -6.51 8.60
C HIS A 237 3.92 -6.12 7.87
N VAL A 238 4.07 -5.79 6.59
CA VAL A 238 2.98 -5.78 5.61
C VAL A 238 3.45 -6.48 4.34
N ASN A 239 2.52 -7.16 3.68
CA ASN A 239 2.74 -7.78 2.38
C ASN A 239 2.20 -6.85 1.28
N ILE A 240 2.96 -6.71 0.21
CA ILE A 240 2.63 -5.86 -0.94
C ILE A 240 2.86 -6.71 -2.19
N GLU A 241 1.87 -6.78 -3.07
CA GLU A 241 1.97 -7.59 -4.28
C GLU A 241 1.25 -6.96 -5.47
N PHE A 242 1.72 -7.31 -6.67
CA PHE A 242 1.07 -6.95 -7.92
C PHE A 242 1.24 -8.09 -8.93
N TRP A 243 0.30 -8.23 -9.87
CA TRP A 243 0.39 -9.20 -10.96
C TRP A 243 0.12 -8.57 -12.33
N GLY A 244 0.89 -9.03 -13.31
CA GLY A 244 0.68 -8.74 -14.72
C GLY A 244 1.46 -7.53 -15.19
N ASN A 245 0.77 -6.57 -15.81
CA ASN A 245 1.39 -5.43 -16.47
C ASN A 245 1.05 -4.11 -15.78
N TYR A 246 2.03 -3.21 -15.77
CA TYR A 246 1.81 -1.81 -15.39
C TYR A 246 1.25 -1.07 -16.61
N LEU A 247 0.09 -0.44 -16.47
CA LEU A 247 -0.49 0.43 -17.49
C LEU A 247 -0.03 1.87 -17.21
N VAL A 248 0.61 2.50 -18.19
CA VAL A 248 1.07 3.88 -18.04
C VAL A 248 -0.13 4.82 -18.13
N GLU A 249 -0.30 5.68 -17.13
CA GLU A 249 -1.34 6.71 -17.19
C GLU A 249 -0.80 7.93 -17.91
N GLY A 250 -1.17 8.06 -19.18
CA GLY A 250 -0.73 9.14 -20.06
C GLY A 250 -0.32 8.64 -21.43
N ASN A 251 0.12 9.54 -22.29
CA ASN A 251 0.41 9.25 -23.70
C ASN A 251 1.76 9.78 -24.20
N THR A 252 2.59 10.32 -23.30
CA THR A 252 3.85 10.98 -23.66
C THR A 252 5.08 10.12 -23.35
N PHE A 253 4.93 9.07 -22.55
CA PHE A 253 6.04 8.28 -22.04
C PHE A 253 6.39 7.10 -22.95
N TYR A 254 7.64 7.07 -23.42
CA TYR A 254 8.31 5.91 -24.03
C TYR A 254 7.65 5.25 -25.26
N GLY A 255 6.55 5.80 -25.80
CA GLY A 255 5.75 5.15 -26.84
C GLY A 255 5.11 3.82 -26.40
N ALA A 256 5.22 3.48 -25.11
CA ALA A 256 4.71 2.25 -24.53
C ALA A 256 3.46 2.57 -23.70
N SER A 257 2.35 1.90 -24.01
CA SER A 257 1.11 1.99 -23.23
C SER A 257 1.10 1.08 -22.00
N SER A 258 2.07 0.16 -21.90
CA SER A 258 2.21 -0.74 -20.76
C SER A 258 3.61 -1.32 -20.65
N TYR A 259 3.99 -1.72 -19.44
CA TYR A 259 5.20 -2.49 -19.14
C TYR A 259 4.82 -3.89 -18.66
N LEU A 260 5.36 -4.91 -19.35
CA LEU A 260 5.19 -6.31 -18.99
C LEU A 260 6.10 -6.70 -17.83
N ASN A 261 5.88 -7.89 -17.28
CA ASN A 261 6.68 -8.47 -16.19
C ASN A 261 6.68 -7.62 -14.91
N ASN A 262 5.54 -6.99 -14.60
CA ASN A 262 5.36 -6.21 -13.36
C ASN A 262 4.86 -7.06 -12.18
N THR A 263 4.89 -8.39 -12.30
CA THR A 263 4.53 -9.27 -11.18
C THR A 263 5.65 -9.28 -10.13
N TYR A 264 5.30 -8.94 -8.89
CA TYR A 264 6.23 -9.00 -7.75
C TYR A 264 5.49 -9.28 -6.45
N LYS A 265 6.25 -9.76 -5.46
CA LYS A 265 5.82 -9.83 -4.06
C LYS A 265 6.89 -9.18 -3.19
N THR A 266 6.44 -8.40 -2.23
CA THR A 266 7.27 -7.59 -1.35
C THR A 266 6.83 -7.78 0.09
N VAL A 267 7.80 -8.03 0.97
CA VAL A 267 7.59 -7.90 2.40
C VAL A 267 8.24 -6.61 2.86
N ARG A 268 7.46 -5.78 3.55
CA ARG A 268 7.94 -4.61 4.27
C ARG A 268 8.03 -4.99 5.73
N VAL A 269 9.17 -4.76 6.38
CA VAL A 269 9.33 -5.01 7.82
C VAL A 269 9.80 -3.74 8.52
N VAL A 270 9.01 -3.25 9.47
CA VAL A 270 9.18 -1.97 10.14
C VAL A 270 9.19 -2.17 11.65
N ALA A 271 10.26 -1.72 12.28
CA ALA A 271 10.39 -1.62 13.71
C ALA A 271 11.07 -0.31 14.08
N ARG A 272 11.22 -0.06 15.39
CA ARG A 272 11.93 1.13 15.86
C ARG A 272 13.34 1.21 15.30
N GLU A 273 14.00 0.07 15.07
CA GLU A 273 15.43 -0.05 14.76
C GLU A 273 15.72 -0.27 13.26
N TYR A 274 14.80 -0.87 12.52
CA TYR A 274 14.93 -1.14 11.08
C TYR A 274 13.66 -0.82 10.32
N ASP A 275 13.83 -0.55 9.03
CA ASP A 275 12.73 -0.34 8.10
C ASP A 275 13.11 -0.87 6.72
N LEU A 276 12.73 -2.10 6.41
CA LEU A 276 13.25 -2.85 5.27
C LEU A 276 12.15 -3.18 4.27
N ALA A 277 12.44 -3.07 2.97
CA ALA A 277 11.56 -3.52 1.90
C ALA A 277 12.30 -4.55 1.04
N TYR A 278 11.83 -5.80 1.05
CA TYR A 278 12.40 -6.90 0.28
C TYR A 278 11.41 -7.41 -0.77
N THR A 279 11.82 -7.37 -2.03
CA THR A 279 10.98 -7.68 -3.18
C THR A 279 11.58 -8.80 -4.02
N VAL A 280 10.73 -9.72 -4.47
CA VAL A 280 11.06 -10.73 -5.50
C VAL A 280 10.14 -10.54 -6.70
N TRP A 281 10.75 -10.28 -7.86
CA TRP A 281 10.06 -10.12 -9.14
C TRP A 281 9.86 -11.46 -9.84
N CYS A 282 8.88 -11.55 -10.74
CA CYS A 282 8.68 -12.74 -11.57
C CYS A 282 9.86 -13.07 -12.50
N THR A 283 10.78 -12.12 -12.69
CA THR A 283 12.07 -12.33 -13.38
C THR A 283 13.14 -12.98 -12.48
N ASN A 284 12.79 -13.36 -11.24
CA ASN A 284 13.69 -13.78 -10.15
C ASN A 284 14.73 -12.73 -9.74
N GLU A 285 14.51 -11.48 -10.13
CA GLU A 285 15.31 -10.37 -9.66
C GLU A 285 14.82 -9.91 -8.30
N HIS A 286 15.76 -9.41 -7.50
CA HIS A 286 15.53 -9.11 -6.10
C HIS A 286 15.85 -7.64 -5.83
N GLN A 287 15.08 -7.04 -4.93
CA GLN A 287 15.39 -5.73 -4.37
C GLN A 287 15.36 -5.78 -2.86
N LEU A 288 16.32 -5.11 -2.21
CA LEU A 288 16.32 -4.88 -0.78
C LEU A 288 16.69 -3.43 -0.50
N TYR A 289 15.79 -2.70 0.16
CA TYR A 289 15.99 -1.30 0.53
C TYR A 289 15.95 -1.13 2.04
N ASP A 290 16.89 -0.35 2.56
CA ASP A 290 16.85 0.17 3.93
C ASP A 290 16.23 1.57 3.89
N MET A 291 14.94 1.64 4.19
CA MET A 291 14.11 2.82 3.98
C MET A 291 14.32 3.92 5.01
N LYS A 292 15.01 3.61 6.12
CA LYS A 292 15.48 4.65 7.04
C LYS A 292 16.61 5.48 6.45
N ASN A 293 17.55 4.80 5.79
CA ASN A 293 18.75 5.43 5.24
C ASN A 293 18.58 5.82 3.76
N ASP A 294 17.68 5.13 3.04
CA ASP A 294 17.33 5.36 1.64
C ASP A 294 15.79 5.38 1.45
N PRO A 295 15.09 6.41 1.98
CA PRO A 295 13.63 6.53 1.84
C PRO A 295 13.17 6.75 0.40
N TYR A 296 14.09 6.88 -0.56
CA TYR A 296 13.82 7.09 -1.98
C TYR A 296 14.13 5.86 -2.85
N GLN A 297 14.49 4.72 -2.23
CA GLN A 297 14.69 3.43 -2.90
C GLN A 297 15.67 3.48 -4.09
N LEU A 298 16.75 4.25 -3.95
CA LEU A 298 17.74 4.45 -5.01
C LEU A 298 18.85 3.41 -5.01
N THR A 299 19.15 2.82 -3.85
CA THR A 299 20.24 1.87 -3.66
C THR A 299 19.68 0.50 -3.30
N ASN A 300 19.52 -0.35 -4.31
CA ASN A 300 19.21 -1.76 -4.06
C ASN A 300 20.42 -2.42 -3.40
N LEU A 301 20.28 -2.87 -2.16
CA LEU A 301 21.33 -3.51 -1.38
C LEU A 301 21.53 -4.98 -1.74
N TYR A 302 20.53 -5.62 -2.34
CA TYR A 302 20.61 -7.02 -2.74
C TYR A 302 21.68 -7.21 -3.83
N GLY A 303 22.61 -8.15 -3.59
CA GLY A 303 23.70 -8.45 -4.55
C GLY A 303 24.77 -7.36 -4.67
N THR A 304 24.79 -6.37 -3.78
CA THR A 304 25.87 -5.37 -3.71
C THR A 304 27.03 -5.83 -2.83
N ASN A 305 28.16 -5.12 -2.90
CA ASN A 305 29.27 -5.31 -1.95
C ASN A 305 28.94 -4.82 -0.52
N SER A 306 27.71 -4.38 -0.26
CA SER A 306 27.29 -4.07 1.11
C SER A 306 27.36 -5.32 1.96
N THR A 307 28.12 -5.26 3.05
CA THR A 307 28.35 -6.41 3.91
C THR A 307 27.25 -6.58 4.95
N ALA A 308 26.59 -5.49 5.37
CA ALA A 308 25.57 -5.53 6.43
C ALA A 308 24.59 -4.35 6.40
N VAL A 309 23.41 -4.57 7.00
CA VAL A 309 22.44 -3.52 7.39
C VAL A 309 22.16 -3.71 8.88
N ASN A 310 22.25 -2.65 9.69
CA ASN A 310 22.09 -2.75 11.14
C ASN A 310 22.98 -3.84 11.79
N ASN A 311 24.23 -3.97 11.33
CA ASN A 311 25.18 -5.03 11.73
C ASN A 311 24.78 -6.47 11.35
N TRP A 312 23.65 -6.67 10.67
CA TRP A 312 23.25 -7.98 10.17
C TRP A 312 23.90 -8.28 8.82
N PRO A 313 24.64 -9.40 8.68
CA PRO A 313 25.20 -9.81 7.40
C PRO A 313 24.13 -9.91 6.33
N MET A 314 24.40 -9.34 5.15
CA MET A 314 23.40 -9.19 4.09
C MET A 314 22.76 -10.51 3.64
N ASN A 315 23.58 -11.57 3.53
CA ASN A 315 23.11 -12.91 3.17
C ASN A 315 22.16 -13.50 4.22
N LYS A 316 22.48 -13.32 5.51
CA LYS A 316 21.63 -13.75 6.62
C LYS A 316 20.31 -12.99 6.60
N LEU A 317 20.36 -11.66 6.51
CA LEU A 317 19.17 -10.82 6.44
C LEU A 317 18.25 -11.21 5.26
N ALA A 318 18.81 -11.33 4.06
CA ALA A 318 18.04 -11.71 2.87
C ALA A 318 17.36 -13.08 3.02
N SER A 319 18.03 -14.07 3.64
CA SER A 319 17.45 -15.39 3.88
C SER A 319 16.24 -15.36 4.83
N ARG A 320 16.26 -14.53 5.88
CA ARG A 320 15.12 -14.35 6.81
C ARG A 320 13.96 -13.65 6.13
N LEU A 321 14.24 -12.57 5.38
CA LEU A 321 13.22 -11.83 4.63
C LEU A 321 12.58 -12.71 3.56
N ASN A 322 13.35 -13.59 2.91
CA ASN A 322 12.82 -14.60 2.00
C ASN A 322 11.89 -15.60 2.71
N GLY A 323 12.30 -16.15 3.85
CA GLY A 323 11.44 -17.07 4.63
C GLY A 323 10.13 -16.41 5.07
N LEU A 324 10.20 -15.14 5.51
CA LEU A 324 9.04 -14.35 5.86
C LEU A 324 8.14 -14.08 4.64
N LEU A 325 8.72 -13.66 3.51
CA LEU A 325 7.98 -13.43 2.27
C LEU A 325 7.30 -14.72 1.78
N LEU A 326 7.98 -15.86 1.84
CA LEU A 326 7.41 -17.17 1.47
C LEU A 326 6.21 -17.54 2.35
N THR A 327 6.29 -17.24 3.65
CA THR A 327 5.18 -17.44 4.61
C THR A 327 3.99 -16.53 4.30
N LEU A 328 4.25 -15.27 3.95
CA LEU A 328 3.21 -14.28 3.67
C LEU A 328 2.60 -14.40 2.26
N LYS A 329 3.33 -14.99 1.31
CA LYS A 329 2.99 -15.07 -0.11
C LYS A 329 1.59 -15.65 -0.39
N ARG A 330 1.08 -16.52 0.48
CA ARG A 330 -0.26 -17.15 0.40
C ARG A 330 -0.95 -17.23 1.76
N CYS A 331 -0.58 -16.37 2.69
CA CYS A 331 -1.11 -16.39 4.04
C CYS A 331 -2.64 -16.27 4.05
N LYS A 332 -3.25 -16.82 5.10
CA LYS A 332 -4.68 -16.64 5.42
C LYS A 332 -4.85 -16.53 6.92
N GLY A 333 -5.78 -15.68 7.33
CA GLY A 333 -6.13 -15.45 8.73
C GLY A 333 -4.92 -15.15 9.59
N ARG A 334 -4.76 -15.94 10.66
CA ARG A 334 -3.66 -15.81 11.62
C ARG A 334 -2.25 -15.87 11.01
N VAL A 335 -2.05 -16.58 9.89
CA VAL A 335 -0.72 -16.62 9.23
C VAL A 335 -0.33 -15.23 8.72
N CYS A 336 -1.30 -14.44 8.24
CA CYS A 336 -1.04 -13.08 7.75
C CYS A 336 -0.68 -12.10 8.86
N THR A 337 -1.23 -12.29 10.06
CA THR A 337 -1.00 -11.39 11.20
C THR A 337 0.10 -11.86 12.15
N ARG A 338 0.41 -13.16 12.14
CA ARG A 338 1.43 -13.81 12.99
C ARG A 338 2.30 -14.78 12.17
N PRO A 339 3.00 -14.31 11.12
CA PRO A 339 3.80 -15.18 10.27
C PRO A 339 4.96 -15.83 11.03
N TRP A 340 5.52 -15.15 12.03
CA TRP A 340 6.59 -15.71 12.86
C TRP A 340 6.13 -16.93 13.69
N GLU A 341 4.89 -16.95 14.18
CA GLU A 341 4.32 -18.12 14.85
C GLU A 341 4.17 -19.31 13.89
N THR A 342 4.03 -19.05 12.59
CA THR A 342 3.97 -20.10 11.55
C THR A 342 5.35 -20.66 11.25
N LEU A 343 6.37 -19.80 11.17
CA LEU A 343 7.76 -20.20 10.97
C LEU A 343 8.38 -20.86 12.20
N HIS A 344 8.03 -20.39 13.41
CA HIS A 344 8.58 -20.78 14.71
C HIS A 344 7.44 -21.06 15.70
N PRO A 345 6.79 -22.24 15.62
CA PRO A 345 5.61 -22.57 16.42
C PRO A 345 5.89 -22.68 17.93
N GLN A 346 7.16 -22.75 18.35
CA GLN A 346 7.57 -22.76 19.75
C GLN A 346 7.45 -21.38 20.42
N GLY A 347 7.24 -20.31 19.65
CA GLY A 347 6.99 -18.94 20.18
C GLY A 347 8.24 -18.18 20.62
N ASN A 348 9.43 -18.69 20.28
CA ASN A 348 10.75 -18.10 20.53
C ASN A 348 11.10 -16.96 19.56
N VAL A 349 10.43 -16.86 18.41
CA VAL A 349 10.67 -15.81 17.41
C VAL A 349 9.37 -15.06 17.18
N LEU A 350 9.36 -13.76 17.48
CA LEU A 350 8.19 -12.88 17.31
C LEU A 350 8.49 -11.66 16.42
N SER A 351 9.74 -11.48 16.02
CA SER A 351 10.20 -10.41 15.13
C SER A 351 11.36 -10.87 14.25
N LEU A 352 11.68 -10.07 13.23
CA LEU A 352 12.88 -10.23 12.42
C LEU A 352 14.13 -10.19 13.30
N GLU A 353 14.17 -9.32 14.30
CA GLU A 353 15.28 -9.25 15.26
C GLU A 353 15.50 -10.58 15.99
N ASP A 354 14.42 -11.23 16.47
CA ASP A 354 14.51 -12.55 17.09
C ASP A 354 15.00 -13.60 16.08
N ALA A 355 14.56 -13.51 14.81
CA ALA A 355 14.94 -14.42 13.73
C ALA A 355 16.40 -14.25 13.26
N MET A 356 17.07 -13.16 13.64
CA MET A 356 18.46 -12.87 13.30
C MET A 356 19.47 -13.56 14.23
N ASP A 357 19.02 -14.27 15.27
CA ASP A 357 19.88 -15.15 16.07
C ASP A 357 20.59 -16.18 15.18
N GLU A 358 21.87 -16.43 15.47
CA GLU A 358 22.76 -17.29 14.68
C GLU A 358 22.32 -18.76 14.70
N ARG A 359 21.60 -19.20 15.76
CA ARG A 359 21.05 -20.56 15.84
C ARG A 359 20.12 -20.91 14.66
N TYR A 360 19.50 -19.90 14.03
CA TYR A 360 18.60 -20.09 12.89
C TYR A 360 19.30 -19.98 11.52
N ASP A 361 20.63 -19.78 11.48
CA ASP A 361 21.36 -19.55 10.23
C ASP A 361 21.21 -20.70 9.24
N VAL A 362 21.38 -21.94 9.68
CA VAL A 362 21.26 -23.13 8.82
C VAL A 362 19.82 -23.30 8.33
N PHE A 363 18.84 -23.02 9.18
CA PHE A 363 17.43 -23.09 8.80
C PHE A 363 17.09 -22.12 7.67
N TYR A 364 17.37 -20.83 7.85
CA TYR A 364 17.05 -19.84 6.83
C TYR A 364 17.95 -19.93 5.60
N GLY A 365 19.23 -20.27 5.80
CA GLY A 365 20.23 -20.29 4.73
C GLY A 365 20.20 -21.55 3.86
N GLU A 366 19.88 -22.71 4.43
CA GLU A 366 20.02 -24.01 3.75
C GLU A 366 18.70 -24.79 3.66
N SER A 367 17.82 -24.66 4.66
CA SER A 367 16.57 -25.45 4.70
C SER A 367 15.39 -24.73 4.03
N GLN A 368 15.34 -23.40 4.07
CA GLN A 368 14.28 -22.63 3.43
C GLN A 368 14.38 -22.64 1.91
N HIS A 369 13.21 -22.70 1.25
CA HIS A 369 13.13 -22.50 -0.19
C HIS A 369 13.11 -21.00 -0.53
N LEU A 370 13.68 -20.67 -1.68
CA LEU A 370 13.59 -19.32 -2.23
C LEU A 370 12.21 -19.07 -2.85
N VAL A 371 11.67 -17.87 -2.63
CA VAL A 371 10.57 -17.37 -3.44
C VAL A 371 11.10 -17.20 -4.86
N THR A 372 10.52 -17.93 -5.79
CA THR A 372 10.93 -17.94 -7.20
C THR A 372 9.72 -18.01 -8.12
N TYR A 373 9.95 -17.69 -9.38
CA TYR A 373 8.96 -17.81 -10.45
C TYR A 373 9.58 -18.52 -11.65
N THR A 374 8.83 -19.41 -12.30
CA THR A 374 9.30 -20.05 -13.54
C THR A 374 9.09 -19.16 -14.77
N GLU A 375 8.08 -18.28 -14.72
CA GLU A 375 7.77 -17.31 -15.78
C GLU A 375 6.92 -16.15 -15.24
N CYS A 376 6.90 -15.04 -15.98
CA CYS A 376 6.04 -13.89 -15.72
C CYS A 376 4.69 -14.04 -16.43
N VAL A 377 3.61 -14.16 -15.66
CA VAL A 377 2.22 -14.30 -16.16
C VAL A 377 1.34 -13.12 -15.74
N MET A 378 0.18 -12.97 -16.39
CA MET A 378 -0.74 -11.83 -16.24
C MET A 378 -1.62 -11.86 -14.98
N GLY A 379 -1.44 -12.82 -14.07
CA GLY A 379 -2.23 -12.99 -12.87
C GLY A 379 -1.58 -13.97 -11.91
N GLN A 380 -2.23 -14.27 -10.78
CA GLN A 380 -1.73 -15.28 -9.86
C GLN A 380 -1.96 -16.69 -10.44
N VAL A 381 -0.87 -17.39 -10.79
CA VAL A 381 -0.90 -18.77 -11.27
C VAL A 381 0.05 -19.60 -10.41
N LEU A 382 -0.50 -20.45 -9.55
CA LEU A 382 0.30 -21.16 -8.54
C LEU A 382 1.35 -22.11 -9.14
N SER A 383 1.09 -22.67 -10.33
CA SER A 383 2.02 -23.59 -10.98
C SER A 383 3.34 -22.94 -11.43
N VAL A 384 3.39 -21.59 -11.48
CA VAL A 384 4.60 -20.86 -11.86
C VAL A 384 5.28 -20.19 -10.67
N GLU A 385 4.74 -20.33 -9.46
CA GLU A 385 5.16 -19.61 -8.25
C GLU A 385 6.15 -20.40 -7.37
N GLY A 386 6.92 -21.34 -7.92
CA GLY A 386 7.98 -22.05 -7.19
C GLY A 386 7.47 -22.69 -5.88
N ALA A 387 8.22 -22.51 -4.80
CA ALA A 387 7.76 -22.92 -3.47
C ALA A 387 6.54 -22.11 -3.02
N LEU A 388 5.56 -22.80 -2.45
CA LEU A 388 4.27 -22.21 -2.05
C LEU A 388 4.08 -22.11 -0.54
N GLU A 389 4.89 -22.81 0.25
CA GLU A 389 4.82 -22.89 1.71
C GLU A 389 6.25 -22.85 2.27
N PRO A 390 6.48 -22.24 3.44
CA PRO A 390 7.76 -22.26 4.10
C PRO A 390 8.04 -23.62 4.75
N VAL A 391 9.31 -23.92 5.01
CA VAL A 391 9.65 -24.98 5.96
C VAL A 391 9.40 -24.45 7.38
N VAL A 392 8.89 -25.27 8.30
CA VAL A 392 8.60 -24.86 9.68
C VAL A 392 9.73 -25.28 10.61
N TRP A 393 10.10 -24.42 11.56
CA TRP A 393 11.17 -24.70 12.52
C TRP A 393 10.91 -25.89 13.44
N GLN A 394 11.91 -26.77 13.53
CA GLN A 394 11.96 -27.91 14.43
C GLN A 394 13.28 -27.92 15.19
N ASP A 395 13.22 -28.18 16.51
CA ASP A 395 14.38 -28.15 17.40
C ASP A 395 15.47 -29.18 17.03
N GLU A 396 15.13 -30.21 16.25
CA GLU A 396 16.12 -31.19 15.76
C GLU A 396 17.19 -30.57 14.87
N TRP A 397 16.96 -29.39 14.28
CA TRP A 397 17.99 -28.65 13.54
C TRP A 397 19.07 -28.05 14.44
N ASP A 398 18.80 -27.86 15.74
CA ASP A 398 19.85 -27.53 16.70
C ASP A 398 20.85 -28.70 16.83
N SER A 399 20.44 -29.96 16.64
CA SER A 399 21.34 -31.11 16.84
C SER A 399 22.37 -31.31 15.72
N TRP A 400 22.13 -30.73 14.53
CA TRP A 400 23.03 -30.86 13.38
C TRP A 400 24.07 -29.73 13.30
N SER A 401 23.79 -28.55 13.86
CA SER A 401 24.65 -27.37 13.77
C SER A 401 25.79 -27.34 14.79
N TRP A 402 25.70 -28.08 15.90
CA TRP A 402 26.79 -28.20 16.89
C TRP A 402 27.73 -29.39 16.65
N ALA A 403 27.52 -30.17 15.59
CA ALA A 403 28.27 -31.40 15.30
C ALA A 403 29.36 -31.26 14.22
N THR A 404 29.66 -30.05 13.76
CA THR A 404 30.76 -29.73 12.83
C THR A 404 31.54 -28.52 13.34
#